data_AF-A0A8E0MCD7-F1
#
_entry.id   AF-A0A8E0MCD7-F1
#
_cell.length_a   1.000
_cell.length_b   1.000
_cell.length_c   1.000
_cell.angle_alpha   90.00
_cell.angle_beta   90.00
_cell.angle_gamma   90.00
#
_symmetry.space_group_name_H-M   'P 1'
#
loop_
_entity.id
_entity.type
_entity.pdbx_description
1 polymer ?
#
loop_
_entity_poly.entity_id
_entity_poly.type
_entity_poly.pdbx_seq_one_letter_code
_entity_poly.pdbx_strand_id
1 'polypeptide(L)'
;MLKAIALDMDNTLLNSQKEISVTNQDVLRYLSRKGIRVILCSGRPFATLKPFLDQLHLTKNDDVCICFNGGLVRLVRDHTVIKSSTLTKSQIQPVYDLVKEKGFHLDVVAEDQVYSLTEFGKSSYESMIPKQMPFTDTTFAKVPAKLSIFKVVIAGDPEMVDAASEAAQSLEGVTVTRSRRTLLEIMPPNVN
;
A
#
# COMPACT_ATOMS: atom_id res chain seq x y z
N MET A 1 1.74 7.70 -31.32
CA MET A 1 1.08 8.72 -30.46
C MET A 1 1.00 8.18 -29.04
N LEU A 2 1.43 8.97 -28.05
CA LEU A 2 1.34 8.62 -26.63
C LEU A 2 -0.12 8.74 -26.17
N LYS A 3 -0.65 7.72 -25.48
CA LYS A 3 -2.04 7.70 -24.99
C LYS A 3 -2.16 7.79 -23.47
N ALA A 4 -1.16 7.29 -22.76
CA ALA A 4 -1.14 7.28 -21.31
C ALA A 4 0.29 7.35 -20.77
N ILE A 5 0.43 7.80 -19.53
CA ILE A 5 1.65 7.81 -18.74
C ILE A 5 1.29 7.26 -17.36
N ALA A 6 1.93 6.17 -16.97
CA ALA A 6 1.85 5.62 -15.63
C ALA A 6 3.11 6.03 -14.86
N LEU A 7 2.94 6.58 -13.66
CA LEU A 7 4.04 7.15 -12.88
C LEU A 7 4.05 6.54 -11.49
N ASP A 8 5.21 5.99 -11.11
CA ASP A 8 5.52 5.75 -9.72
C ASP A 8 5.66 7.08 -8.95
N MET A 9 5.51 7.01 -7.63
CA MET A 9 5.49 8.15 -6.72
C MET A 9 6.85 8.35 -6.04
N ASP A 10 7.20 7.49 -5.09
CA ASP A 10 8.35 7.67 -4.20
C ASP A 10 9.66 7.42 -4.96
N ASN A 11 10.59 8.38 -4.92
CA ASN A 11 11.84 8.38 -5.71
C ASN A 11 11.64 8.51 -7.24
N THR A 12 10.42 8.81 -7.70
CA THR A 12 10.10 9.04 -9.12
C THR A 12 9.45 10.41 -9.32
N LEU A 13 8.16 10.55 -8.98
CA LEU A 13 7.42 11.80 -9.11
C LEU A 13 7.67 12.77 -7.95
N LEU A 14 7.82 12.22 -6.74
CA LEU A 14 8.02 12.98 -5.51
C LEU A 14 9.50 13.32 -5.28
N ASN A 15 9.77 14.54 -4.84
CA ASN A 15 11.09 14.96 -4.39
C ASN A 15 11.44 14.37 -2.99
N SER A 16 12.62 14.73 -2.48
CA SER A 16 13.08 14.32 -1.14
C SER A 16 12.17 14.78 0.01
N GLN A 17 11.39 15.83 -0.19
CA GLN A 17 10.41 16.40 0.76
C GLN A 17 9.03 15.73 0.63
N LYS A 18 8.89 14.71 -0.23
CA LYS A 18 7.63 14.01 -0.53
C LYS A 18 6.57 14.89 -1.20
N GLU A 19 7.02 15.84 -2.01
CA GLU A 19 6.19 16.81 -2.73
C GLU A 19 6.33 16.64 -4.25
N ILE A 20 5.27 16.99 -5.00
CA ILE A 20 5.33 17.14 -6.45
C ILE A 20 5.84 18.56 -6.75
N SER A 21 6.92 18.67 -7.53
CA SER A 21 7.44 19.97 -7.95
C SER A 21 6.43 20.73 -8.81
N VAL A 22 6.48 22.06 -8.78
CA VAL A 22 5.62 22.92 -9.64
C VAL A 22 5.78 22.54 -11.12
N THR A 23 7.02 22.33 -11.56
CA THR A 23 7.32 21.89 -12.94
C THR A 23 6.63 20.58 -13.29
N ASN A 24 6.74 19.54 -12.45
CA ASN A 24 6.10 18.25 -12.71
C ASN A 24 4.58 18.38 -12.72
N GLN A 25 4.02 19.12 -11.76
CA GLN A 25 2.59 19.38 -11.68
C GLN A 25 2.06 20.02 -12.98
N ASP A 26 2.73 21.07 -13.46
CA ASP A 26 2.28 21.81 -14.64
C ASP A 26 2.38 20.98 -15.91
N VAL A 27 3.45 20.20 -16.06
CA VAL A 27 3.62 19.27 -17.18
C VAL A 27 2.53 18.20 -17.18
N LEU A 28 2.27 17.55 -16.05
CA LEU A 28 1.26 16.49 -15.96
C LEU A 28 -0.15 17.01 -16.21
N ARG A 29 -0.48 18.19 -15.66
CA ARG A 29 -1.75 18.87 -15.93
C ARG A 29 -1.88 19.23 -17.41
N TYR A 30 -0.81 19.72 -18.04
CA TYR A 30 -0.80 20.02 -19.48
C TYR A 30 -1.07 18.76 -20.32
N LEU A 31 -0.39 17.65 -20.03
CA LEU A 31 -0.58 16.38 -20.74
C LEU A 31 -1.99 15.83 -20.56
N SER A 32 -2.55 15.88 -19.35
CA SER A 32 -3.94 15.52 -19.07
C SER A 32 -4.95 16.37 -19.87
N ARG A 33 -4.70 17.68 -20.02
CA ARG A 33 -5.52 18.57 -20.87
C ARG A 33 -5.42 18.25 -22.36
N LYS A 34 -4.31 17.66 -22.80
CA LYS A 34 -4.13 17.16 -24.18
C LYS A 34 -4.74 15.78 -24.42
N GLY A 35 -5.43 15.21 -23.44
CA GLY A 35 -6.09 13.90 -23.56
C GLY A 35 -5.16 12.71 -23.33
N ILE A 36 -3.94 12.95 -22.84
CA ILE A 36 -3.04 11.88 -22.40
C ILE A 36 -3.44 11.51 -20.98
N ARG A 37 -3.78 10.23 -20.75
CA ARG A 37 -4.16 9.76 -19.41
C ARG A 37 -2.94 9.71 -18.50
N VAL A 38 -2.99 10.39 -17.36
CA VAL A 38 -1.95 10.30 -16.32
C VAL A 38 -2.48 9.37 -15.22
N ILE A 39 -1.71 8.32 -14.89
CA ILE A 39 -2.07 7.29 -13.92
C ILE A 39 -0.99 7.30 -12.84
N LEU A 40 -1.39 7.53 -11.58
CA LEU A 40 -0.47 7.37 -10.46
C LEU A 40 -0.47 5.90 -10.01
N CYS A 41 0.72 5.33 -9.88
CA CYS A 41 0.99 3.99 -9.39
C CYS A 41 1.73 4.08 -8.06
N SER A 42 1.23 3.42 -7.02
CA SER A 42 1.87 3.48 -5.70
C SER A 42 1.55 2.28 -4.81
N GLY A 43 2.50 1.94 -3.92
CA GLY A 43 2.28 1.06 -2.77
C GLY A 43 1.36 1.63 -1.69
N ARG A 44 1.04 2.93 -1.81
CA ARG A 44 0.20 3.69 -0.90
C ARG A 44 -1.28 3.28 -0.97
N PRO A 45 -2.01 3.29 0.17
CA PRO A 45 -3.47 3.25 0.18
C PRO A 45 -4.06 4.47 -0.54
N PHE A 46 -5.27 4.31 -1.09
CA PHE A 46 -5.96 5.38 -1.83
C PHE A 46 -6.08 6.67 -1.02
N ALA A 47 -6.44 6.59 0.26
CA ALA A 47 -6.58 7.76 1.14
C ALA A 47 -5.31 8.63 1.21
N THR A 48 -4.13 8.00 1.17
CA THR A 48 -2.84 8.69 1.20
C THR A 48 -2.34 9.13 -0.19
N LEU A 49 -2.91 8.57 -1.27
CA LEU A 49 -2.63 8.95 -2.66
C LEU A 49 -3.55 10.11 -3.12
N LYS A 50 -4.77 10.19 -2.58
CA LYS A 50 -5.80 11.16 -2.97
C LYS A 50 -5.32 12.61 -3.01
N PRO A 51 -4.56 13.15 -2.03
CA PRO A 51 -4.09 14.53 -2.09
C PRO A 51 -3.27 14.85 -3.35
N PHE A 52 -2.48 13.88 -3.84
CA PHE A 52 -1.69 14.05 -5.07
C PHE A 52 -2.55 13.99 -6.33
N LEU A 53 -3.58 13.12 -6.36
CA LEU A 53 -4.56 13.09 -7.45
C LEU A 53 -5.32 14.42 -7.53
N ASP A 54 -5.73 14.95 -6.40
CA ASP A 54 -6.38 16.26 -6.30
C ASP A 54 -5.43 17.37 -6.77
N GLN A 55 -4.16 17.37 -6.32
CA GLN A 55 -3.13 18.31 -6.76
C GLN A 55 -2.92 18.27 -8.29
N LEU A 56 -3.00 17.10 -8.93
CA LEU A 56 -2.82 16.99 -10.38
C LEU A 56 -4.10 17.19 -11.19
N HIS A 57 -5.24 17.45 -10.52
CA HIS A 57 -6.58 17.50 -11.14
C HIS A 57 -6.96 16.20 -11.88
N LEU A 58 -6.53 15.06 -11.36
CA LEU A 58 -6.83 13.72 -11.89
C LEU A 58 -8.09 13.16 -11.22
N THR A 59 -9.18 13.91 -11.32
CA THR A 59 -10.46 13.64 -10.64
C THR A 59 -11.65 13.56 -11.61
N LYS A 60 -11.39 13.35 -12.90
CA LYS A 60 -12.43 13.10 -13.91
C LYS A 60 -13.02 11.70 -13.75
N ASN A 61 -14.14 11.46 -14.43
CA ASN A 61 -14.86 10.19 -14.32
C ASN A 61 -14.04 8.98 -14.82
N ASP A 62 -13.12 9.18 -15.76
CA ASP A 62 -12.30 8.13 -16.35
C ASP A 62 -10.84 8.13 -15.88
N ASP A 63 -10.50 8.99 -14.91
CA ASP A 63 -9.18 8.98 -14.26
C ASP A 63 -9.06 7.74 -13.38
N VAL A 64 -7.93 7.04 -13.52
CA VAL A 64 -7.63 5.77 -12.85
C VAL A 64 -6.40 5.96 -11.97
N CYS A 65 -6.37 5.30 -10.82
CA CYS A 65 -5.17 5.15 -10.01
C CYS A 65 -4.91 3.69 -9.66
N ILE A 66 -3.64 3.38 -9.40
CA ILE A 66 -3.16 2.06 -8.98
C ILE A 66 -2.57 2.20 -7.58
N CYS A 67 -3.16 1.50 -6.61
CA CYS A 67 -2.79 1.52 -5.20
C CYS A 67 -2.30 0.14 -4.75
N PHE A 68 -1.71 0.07 -3.55
CA PHE A 68 -1.24 -1.19 -2.93
C PHE A 68 -0.36 -2.05 -3.86
N ASN A 69 0.60 -1.43 -4.55
CA ASN A 69 1.55 -2.10 -5.45
C ASN A 69 0.83 -2.91 -6.56
N GLY A 70 -0.24 -2.34 -7.12
CA GLY A 70 -1.06 -3.05 -8.12
C GLY A 70 -2.23 -3.86 -7.54
N GLY A 71 -2.31 -3.99 -6.21
CA GLY A 71 -3.38 -4.72 -5.52
C GLY A 71 -4.76 -4.09 -5.70
N LEU A 72 -4.83 -2.79 -6.03
CA LEU A 72 -6.10 -2.11 -6.30
C LEU A 72 -5.98 -1.18 -7.51
N VAL A 73 -6.85 -1.37 -8.50
CA VAL A 73 -7.08 -0.46 -9.62
C VAL A 73 -8.49 0.08 -9.52
N ARG A 74 -8.64 1.39 -9.49
CA ARG A 74 -9.95 2.03 -9.32
C ARG A 74 -10.08 3.33 -10.10
N LEU A 75 -11.32 3.71 -10.38
CA LEU A 75 -11.67 5.05 -10.80
C LEU A 75 -11.53 6.01 -9.61
N VAL A 76 -10.96 7.19 -9.87
CA VAL A 76 -10.65 8.17 -8.82
C VAL A 76 -11.93 8.80 -8.27
N ARG A 77 -12.84 9.24 -9.15
CA ARG A 77 -13.99 10.07 -8.77
C ARG A 77 -15.12 9.32 -8.08
N ASP A 78 -15.58 8.21 -8.66
CA ASP A 78 -16.73 7.45 -8.15
C ASP A 78 -16.31 6.26 -7.29
N HIS A 79 -15.00 6.02 -7.17
CA HIS A 79 -14.41 4.96 -6.36
C HIS A 79 -14.70 3.53 -6.88
N THR A 80 -15.17 3.39 -8.12
CA THR A 80 -15.42 2.09 -8.73
C THR A 80 -14.14 1.26 -8.82
N VAL A 81 -14.14 0.08 -8.20
CA VAL A 81 -13.04 -0.89 -8.29
C VAL A 81 -13.07 -1.54 -9.67
N ILE A 82 -12.00 -1.36 -10.44
CA ILE A 82 -11.79 -1.99 -11.75
C ILE A 82 -11.18 -3.37 -11.57
N LYS A 83 -10.19 -3.47 -10.68
CA LYS A 83 -9.51 -4.72 -10.33
C LYS A 83 -9.05 -4.65 -8.88
N SER A 84 -9.17 -5.75 -8.17
CA SER A 84 -8.53 -5.91 -6.85
C SER A 84 -7.93 -7.30 -6.71
N SER A 85 -6.83 -7.37 -5.98
CA SER A 85 -6.21 -8.59 -5.48
C SER A 85 -6.07 -8.43 -3.98
N THR A 86 -6.63 -9.36 -3.21
CA THR A 86 -6.65 -9.30 -1.75
C THR A 86 -6.38 -10.67 -1.15
N LEU A 87 -5.84 -10.68 0.06
CA LEU A 87 -5.75 -11.84 0.93
C LEU A 87 -6.99 -11.91 1.83
N THR A 88 -7.36 -13.11 2.24
CA THR A 88 -8.33 -13.35 3.31
C THR A 88 -7.62 -13.55 4.65
N LYS A 89 -8.38 -13.47 5.74
CA LYS A 89 -7.86 -13.82 7.08
C LYS A 89 -7.24 -15.22 7.14
N SER A 90 -7.83 -16.20 6.45
CA SER A 90 -7.28 -17.57 6.42
C SER A 90 -5.96 -17.65 5.64
N GLN A 91 -5.81 -16.87 4.56
CA GLN A 91 -4.57 -16.82 3.78
C GLN A 91 -3.42 -16.16 4.54
N ILE A 92 -3.70 -15.27 5.49
CA ILE A 92 -2.67 -14.66 6.35
C ILE A 92 -2.42 -15.43 7.65
N GLN A 93 -3.11 -16.54 7.91
CA GLN A 93 -2.86 -17.38 9.08
C GLN A 93 -1.41 -17.88 9.16
N PRO A 94 -0.77 -18.37 8.07
CA PRO A 94 0.63 -18.78 8.12
C PRO A 94 1.58 -17.61 8.45
N VAL A 95 1.26 -16.40 7.99
CA VAL A 95 2.02 -15.19 8.32
C VAL A 95 1.91 -14.88 9.81
N TYR A 96 0.70 -14.95 10.36
CA TYR A 96 0.47 -14.75 11.78
C TYR A 96 1.20 -15.80 12.64
N ASP A 97 1.17 -17.08 12.25
CA ASP A 97 1.85 -18.15 12.99
C ASP A 97 3.37 -17.94 13.00
N LEU A 98 3.94 -17.54 11.86
CA LEU A 98 5.37 -17.19 11.74
C LEU A 98 5.73 -16.00 12.64
N VAL A 99 4.94 -14.92 12.60
CA VAL A 99 5.16 -13.74 13.42
C VAL A 99 5.07 -14.07 14.91
N LYS A 100 4.10 -14.90 15.31
CA LYS A 100 3.91 -15.37 16.67
C LYS A 100 5.10 -16.20 17.16
N GLU A 101 5.61 -17.11 16.33
CA GLU A 101 6.76 -17.96 16.68
C GLU A 101 8.03 -17.13 16.86
N LYS A 102 8.27 -16.17 15.96
CA LYS A 102 9.51 -15.38 15.94
C LYS A 102 9.45 -14.10 16.79
N GLY A 103 8.27 -13.71 17.26
CA GLY A 103 8.08 -12.50 18.06
C GLY A 103 8.18 -11.20 17.26
N PHE A 104 7.73 -11.18 16.01
CA PHE A 104 7.69 -9.96 15.19
C PHE A 104 6.41 -9.15 15.45
N HIS A 105 6.35 -7.92 14.94
CA HIS A 105 5.10 -7.15 14.90
C HIS A 105 4.34 -7.39 13.59
N LEU A 106 3.02 -7.24 13.59
CA LEU A 106 2.20 -7.41 12.39
C LEU A 106 1.07 -6.40 12.36
N ASP A 107 0.93 -5.68 11.25
CA ASP A 107 -0.25 -4.87 10.96
C ASP A 107 -0.96 -5.40 9.71
N VAL A 108 -2.29 -5.49 9.78
CA VAL A 108 -3.16 -5.90 8.66
C VAL A 108 -3.71 -4.66 7.99
N VAL A 109 -3.38 -4.45 6.72
CA VAL A 109 -3.73 -3.26 5.96
C VAL A 109 -4.93 -3.56 5.05
N ALA A 110 -6.08 -2.99 5.39
CA ALA A 110 -7.29 -3.00 4.58
C ALA A 110 -7.34 -1.75 3.68
N GLU A 111 -8.45 -1.56 2.96
CA GLU A 111 -8.60 -0.41 2.06
C GLU A 111 -8.56 0.92 2.82
N ASP A 112 -9.28 0.98 3.94
CA ASP A 112 -9.66 2.20 4.65
C ASP A 112 -9.14 2.27 6.08
N GLN A 113 -8.50 1.21 6.59
CA GLN A 113 -7.93 1.18 7.93
C GLN A 113 -6.79 0.18 8.06
N VAL A 114 -6.04 0.31 9.15
CA VAL A 114 -5.01 -0.62 9.57
C VAL A 114 -5.42 -1.25 10.90
N TYR A 115 -5.37 -2.58 10.97
CA TYR A 115 -5.53 -3.32 12.23
C TYR A 115 -4.14 -3.65 12.78
N SER A 116 -3.76 -2.99 13.87
CA SER A 116 -2.47 -3.24 14.52
C SER A 116 -2.59 -4.40 15.51
N LEU A 117 -1.87 -5.48 15.28
CA LEU A 117 -1.94 -6.66 16.16
C LEU A 117 -1.01 -6.47 17.35
N THR A 118 -1.57 -6.09 18.50
CA THR A 118 -0.77 -5.70 19.68
C THR A 118 -0.38 -6.89 20.56
N GLU A 119 -0.75 -8.12 20.20
CA GLU A 119 -0.43 -9.35 20.93
C GLU A 119 1.08 -9.61 21.03
N PHE A 120 1.85 -9.05 20.10
CA PHE A 120 3.30 -9.22 19.99
C PHE A 120 4.05 -7.88 20.10
N GLY A 121 3.43 -6.89 20.75
CA GLY A 121 3.95 -5.52 20.82
C GLY A 121 3.43 -4.62 19.68
N LYS A 122 3.55 -3.31 19.88
CA LYS A 122 3.06 -2.31 18.93
C LYS A 122 4.11 -2.02 17.86
N SER A 123 3.71 -2.19 16.62
CA SER A 123 4.50 -1.88 15.42
C SER A 123 4.83 -0.38 15.30
N SER A 124 5.93 -0.06 14.64
CA SER A 124 6.31 1.31 14.28
C SER A 124 5.59 1.83 13.03
N TYR A 125 4.79 1.01 12.35
CA TYR A 125 4.16 1.33 11.05
C TYR A 125 3.28 2.58 11.07
N GLU A 126 2.54 2.81 12.17
CA GLU A 126 1.69 3.99 12.35
C GLU A 126 2.47 5.31 12.22
N SER A 127 3.73 5.32 12.67
CA SER A 127 4.62 6.47 12.55
C SER A 127 5.23 6.64 11.15
N MET A 128 5.20 5.60 10.31
CA MET A 128 5.84 5.55 9.00
C MET A 128 4.93 5.98 7.85
N ILE A 129 3.61 5.99 8.08
CA ILE A 129 2.62 6.35 7.06
C ILE A 129 1.88 7.65 7.42
N PRO A 130 1.41 8.39 6.40
CA PRO A 130 0.59 9.56 6.63
C PRO A 130 -0.70 9.25 7.43
N LYS A 131 -1.12 10.16 8.32
CA LYS A 131 -2.23 9.98 9.29
C LYS A 131 -3.65 9.87 8.67
N GLN A 132 -3.76 9.78 7.35
CA GLN A 132 -5.03 9.62 6.65
C GLN A 132 -5.64 8.22 6.80
N MET A 133 -4.85 7.23 7.28
CA MET A 133 -5.34 5.89 7.59
C MET A 133 -5.58 5.74 9.10
N PRO A 134 -6.79 5.40 9.55
CA PRO A 134 -7.04 5.07 10.95
C PRO A 134 -6.36 3.75 11.34
N PHE A 135 -5.90 3.70 12.59
CA PHE A 135 -5.33 2.50 13.22
C PHE A 135 -6.27 1.99 14.31
N THR A 136 -6.53 0.69 14.29
CA THR A 136 -7.30 -0.02 15.30
C THR A 136 -6.41 -1.06 15.97
N ASP A 137 -6.01 -0.80 17.21
CA ASP A 137 -5.31 -1.78 18.04
C ASP A 137 -6.24 -2.99 18.30
N THR A 138 -5.78 -4.19 18.00
CA THR A 138 -6.60 -5.41 18.06
C THR A 138 -5.77 -6.68 18.23
N THR A 139 -6.44 -7.83 18.22
CA THR A 139 -5.84 -9.16 18.16
C THR A 139 -6.21 -9.85 16.85
N PHE A 140 -5.42 -10.84 16.43
CA PHE A 140 -5.70 -11.59 15.21
C PHE A 140 -7.07 -12.26 15.27
N ALA A 141 -7.45 -12.78 16.45
CA ALA A 141 -8.77 -13.36 16.68
C ALA A 141 -9.91 -12.38 16.34
N LYS A 142 -9.74 -11.08 16.64
CA LYS A 142 -10.73 -10.01 16.43
C LYS A 142 -10.70 -9.38 15.04
N VAL A 143 -9.70 -9.66 14.20
CA VAL A 143 -9.70 -9.22 12.79
C VAL A 143 -10.96 -9.79 12.09
N PRO A 144 -11.76 -8.97 11.36
CA PRO A 144 -12.97 -9.46 10.71
C PRO A 144 -12.71 -10.62 9.75
N ALA A 145 -13.55 -11.65 9.80
CA ALA A 145 -13.34 -12.88 9.01
C ALA A 145 -13.45 -12.65 7.49
N LYS A 146 -14.27 -11.69 7.06
CA LYS A 146 -14.49 -11.33 5.65
C LYS A 146 -13.75 -10.05 5.24
N LEU A 147 -12.66 -9.70 5.95
CA LEU A 147 -11.86 -8.53 5.61
C LEU A 147 -11.09 -8.76 4.30
N SER A 148 -11.18 -7.80 3.38
CA SER A 148 -10.30 -7.71 2.21
C SER A 148 -8.97 -7.10 2.62
N ILE A 149 -7.90 -7.91 2.63
CA ILE A 149 -6.58 -7.52 3.09
C ILE A 149 -5.71 -7.25 1.87
N PHE A 150 -5.29 -6.01 1.66
CA PHE A 150 -4.45 -5.67 0.51
C PHE A 150 -2.98 -6.02 0.76
N LYS A 151 -2.55 -5.93 2.02
CA LYS A 151 -1.23 -6.38 2.47
C LYS A 151 -1.21 -6.55 3.98
N VAL A 152 -0.21 -7.27 4.45
CA VAL A 152 0.22 -7.22 5.85
C VAL A 152 1.65 -6.71 5.90
N VAL A 153 2.01 -6.04 6.98
CA VAL A 153 3.33 -5.43 7.11
C VAL A 153 3.98 -5.78 8.43
N ILE A 154 5.31 -5.96 8.37
CA ILE A 154 6.18 -6.09 9.53
C ILE A 154 7.07 -4.86 9.52
N ALA A 155 6.89 -3.99 10.52
CA ALA A 155 7.64 -2.75 10.67
C ALA A 155 8.35 -2.71 12.02
N GLY A 156 9.65 -2.40 11.98
CA GLY A 156 10.52 -2.45 13.14
C GLY A 156 11.94 -2.06 12.77
N ASP A 157 12.87 -2.38 13.66
CA ASP A 157 14.29 -2.11 13.42
C ASP A 157 14.84 -2.98 12.28
N PRO A 158 15.90 -2.54 11.58
CA PRO A 158 16.43 -3.24 10.41
C PRO A 158 16.71 -4.72 10.63
N GLU A 159 17.27 -5.07 11.79
CA GLU A 159 17.60 -6.46 12.14
C GLU A 159 16.36 -7.36 12.27
N MET A 160 15.27 -6.83 12.85
CA MET A 160 13.98 -7.53 12.91
C MET A 160 13.42 -7.75 11.51
N VAL A 161 13.50 -6.73 10.65
CA VAL A 161 12.98 -6.79 9.28
C VAL A 161 13.83 -7.73 8.40
N ASP A 162 15.15 -7.79 8.63
CA ASP A 162 16.04 -8.76 8.00
C ASP A 162 15.63 -10.20 8.36
N ALA A 163 15.49 -10.48 9.66
CA ALA A 163 15.07 -11.80 10.16
C ALA A 163 13.66 -12.17 9.66
N ALA A 164 12.73 -11.21 9.64
CA ALA A 164 11.39 -11.42 9.12
C ALA A 164 11.41 -11.70 7.61
N SER A 165 12.26 -11.01 6.84
CA SER A 165 12.40 -11.23 5.40
C SER A 165 12.98 -12.60 5.08
N GLU A 166 13.92 -13.11 5.89
CA GLU A 166 14.47 -14.45 5.75
C GLU A 166 13.41 -15.52 6.09
N ALA A 167 12.75 -15.37 7.24
CA ALA A 167 11.69 -16.30 7.65
C ALA A 167 10.53 -16.35 6.65
N ALA A 168 10.14 -15.20 6.08
CA ALA A 168 9.04 -15.10 5.14
C ALA A 168 9.30 -15.82 3.80
N GLN A 169 10.54 -16.24 3.49
CA GLN A 169 10.84 -16.99 2.26
C GLN A 169 10.15 -18.37 2.22
N SER A 170 9.80 -18.93 3.38
CA SER A 170 9.06 -20.20 3.45
C SER A 170 7.55 -20.04 3.23
N LEU A 171 7.04 -18.82 3.09
CA LEU A 171 5.62 -18.58 2.89
C LEU A 171 5.24 -18.81 1.42
N GLU A 172 4.26 -19.68 1.20
CA GLU A 172 3.70 -19.93 -0.12
C GLU A 172 2.43 -19.09 -0.36
N GLY A 173 2.11 -18.85 -1.63
CA GLY A 173 0.86 -18.19 -2.02
C GLY A 173 0.79 -16.69 -1.72
N VAL A 174 1.94 -16.05 -1.42
CA VAL A 174 2.07 -14.62 -1.18
C VAL A 174 3.26 -14.03 -1.93
N THR A 175 3.24 -12.72 -2.14
CA THR A 175 4.42 -11.97 -2.60
C THR A 175 5.03 -11.23 -1.43
N VAL A 176 6.33 -11.45 -1.19
CA VAL A 176 7.10 -10.80 -0.12
C VAL A 176 7.98 -9.72 -0.75
N THR A 177 7.94 -8.50 -0.22
CA THR A 177 8.72 -7.38 -0.75
C THR A 177 9.23 -6.50 0.38
N ARG A 178 10.54 -6.24 0.38
CA ARG A 178 11.14 -5.27 1.29
C ARG A 178 11.08 -3.88 0.68
N SER A 179 10.14 -3.05 1.16
CA SER A 179 9.92 -1.71 0.61
C SER A 179 10.77 -0.63 1.28
N ARG A 180 11.15 -0.83 2.55
CA ARG A 180 12.11 0.03 3.26
C ARG A 180 13.05 -0.82 4.11
N ARG A 181 14.16 -0.23 4.57
CA ARG A 181 15.07 -0.89 5.52
C ARG A 181 14.33 -1.39 6.77
N THR A 182 13.30 -0.66 7.19
CA THR A 182 12.47 -0.87 8.38
C THR A 182 11.05 -1.36 8.06
N LEU A 183 10.78 -1.84 6.85
CA LEU A 183 9.44 -2.27 6.43
C LEU A 183 9.48 -3.45 5.46
N LEU A 184 8.87 -4.56 5.86
CA LEU A 184 8.54 -5.69 5.00
C LEU A 184 7.05 -5.69 4.68
N GLU A 185 6.71 -5.92 3.41
CA GLU A 185 5.33 -6.04 2.94
C GLU A 185 5.08 -7.46 2.43
N ILE A 186 3.96 -8.04 2.82
CA ILE A 186 3.49 -9.35 2.35
C ILE A 186 2.11 -9.14 1.72
N MET A 187 1.97 -9.56 0.47
CA MET A 187 0.88 -9.19 -0.44
C MET A 187 0.28 -10.42 -1.12
N PRO A 188 -0.90 -10.28 -1.78
CA PRO A 188 -1.42 -11.32 -2.65
C PRO A 188 -0.40 -11.74 -3.73
N PRO A 189 -0.49 -12.97 -4.24
CA PRO A 189 0.44 -13.45 -5.25
C PRO A 189 0.29 -12.63 -6.54
N ASN A 190 1.41 -12.34 -7.20
CA ASN A 190 1.49 -11.56 -8.44
C ASN A 190 1.09 -10.07 -8.30
N VAL A 191 1.19 -9.52 -7.08
CA VAL A 191 1.07 -8.07 -6.82
C VAL A 191 2.48 -7.49 -6.65
N ASN A 192 2.83 -6.50 -7.47
CA ASN A 192 4.14 -5.84 -7.51
C ASN A 192 4.10 -4.38 -7.94
#